data_AF-A0A5N6TJS0-F1
#
_entry.id   AF-A0A5N6TJS0-F1
#
_cell.length_a   1.000
_cell.length_b   1.000
_cell.length_c   1.000
_cell.angle_alpha   90.00
_cell.angle_beta   90.00
_cell.angle_gamma   90.00
#
_symmetry.space_group_name_H-M   'P 1'
#
loop_
_entity.id
_entity.type
_entity.pdbx_description
1 polymer ?
#
loop_
_entity_poly.entity_id
_entity_poly.type
_entity_poly.pdbx_seq_one_letter_code
_entity_poly.pdbx_strand_id
1 'polypeptide(L)'
;MANSRSKTTPTIPLVMAQPVQPSTEALPPYDIVDFCYGVGTDTELTILCYGKRFHITVSADNLQGDPHIANEYLSLLQKLDSGEPFEQSKDEGDPMEELCFWIAFCCNPHMRVLASKQQEVRTLYDWFHPDTLVLTPKVIDGTLHVHSSIPDQQLLQQLTPK
;
A
#
# COMPACT_ATOMS: atom_id res chain seq x y z
N MET A 1 -44.22 43.58 39.45
CA MET A 1 -43.85 42.39 40.27
C MET A 1 -44.45 41.15 39.61
N ALA A 2 -43.74 40.02 39.71
CA ALA A 2 -43.99 38.70 39.12
C ALA A 2 -43.63 38.51 37.62
N ASN A 3 -42.34 38.17 37.39
CA ASN A 3 -41.84 37.50 36.19
C ASN A 3 -42.30 36.02 36.20
N SER A 4 -42.86 35.52 35.11
CA SER A 4 -43.02 34.08 34.86
C SER A 4 -42.00 33.64 33.80
N ARG A 5 -41.05 32.81 34.22
CA ARG A 5 -39.97 32.24 33.40
C ARG A 5 -40.50 31.11 32.53
N SER A 6 -40.49 31.29 31.21
CA SER A 6 -40.55 30.19 30.24
C SER A 6 -39.22 29.42 30.30
N LYS A 7 -39.26 28.15 30.73
CA LYS A 7 -38.12 27.23 30.60
C LYS A 7 -37.97 26.85 29.14
N THR A 8 -36.93 27.33 28.47
CA THR A 8 -36.47 26.82 27.18
C THR A 8 -35.53 25.64 27.41
N THR A 9 -35.96 24.46 26.99
CA THR A 9 -35.13 23.25 26.91
C THR A 9 -34.26 23.35 25.65
N PRO A 10 -32.92 23.23 25.72
CA PRO A 10 -32.11 23.18 24.51
C PRO A 10 -32.22 21.78 23.88
N THR A 11 -32.81 21.72 22.68
CA THR A 11 -32.75 20.55 21.81
C THR A 11 -31.30 20.39 21.34
N ILE A 12 -30.60 19.39 21.86
CA ILE A 12 -29.29 18.97 21.35
C ILE A 12 -29.54 18.29 19.99
N PRO A 13 -28.93 18.73 18.88
CA PRO A 13 -29.01 17.97 17.65
C PRO A 13 -28.26 16.65 17.83
N LEU A 14 -28.98 15.56 17.61
CA LEU A 14 -28.45 14.21 17.53
C LEU A 14 -27.46 14.18 16.35
N VAL A 15 -26.16 14.29 16.66
CA VAL A 15 -25.10 14.01 15.69
C VAL A 15 -25.23 12.54 15.35
N MET A 16 -25.86 12.27 14.21
CA MET A 16 -25.82 10.97 13.56
C MET A 16 -24.35 10.64 13.36
N ALA A 17 -23.83 9.68 14.12
CA ALA A 17 -22.58 9.03 13.79
C ALA A 17 -22.75 8.51 12.36
N GLN A 18 -22.08 9.16 11.41
CA GLN A 18 -22.02 8.64 10.06
C GLN A 18 -21.43 7.24 10.14
N PRO A 19 -22.01 6.25 9.45
CA PRO A 19 -21.34 4.97 9.28
C PRO A 19 -19.95 5.27 8.71
N VAL A 20 -18.90 4.76 9.36
CA VAL A 20 -17.56 4.75 8.78
C VAL A 20 -17.67 3.99 7.47
N GLN A 21 -17.82 4.72 6.39
CA GLN A 21 -17.75 4.17 5.05
C GLN A 21 -16.35 3.57 4.94
N PRO A 22 -16.17 2.32 4.46
CA PRO A 22 -14.85 1.86 4.07
C PRO A 22 -14.38 2.84 3.00
N SER A 23 -13.37 3.65 3.33
CA SER A 23 -12.81 4.58 2.37
C SER A 23 -12.33 3.74 1.18
N THR A 24 -12.96 3.90 0.01
CA THR A 24 -12.42 3.46 -1.27
C THR A 24 -11.20 4.33 -1.55
N GLU A 25 -10.13 4.01 -0.85
CA GLU A 25 -9.00 4.92 -0.69
C GLU A 25 -8.04 4.70 -1.84
N ALA A 26 -8.09 5.62 -2.80
CA ALA A 26 -7.21 5.59 -3.95
C ALA A 26 -5.75 5.63 -3.51
N LEU A 27 -4.92 4.83 -4.17
CA LEU A 27 -3.46 4.88 -4.03
C LEU A 27 -2.99 6.29 -4.45
N PRO A 28 -2.16 6.98 -3.65
CA PRO A 28 -1.63 8.29 -4.05
C PRO A 28 -0.66 8.11 -5.23
N PRO A 29 -0.21 9.20 -5.87
CA PRO A 29 0.90 9.13 -6.81
C PRO A 29 2.11 8.43 -6.18
N TYR A 30 2.71 7.50 -6.92
CA TYR A 30 3.89 6.76 -6.54
C TYR A 30 4.73 6.48 -7.78
N ASP A 31 6.03 6.32 -7.59
CA ASP A 31 6.97 5.94 -8.65
C ASP A 31 7.46 4.51 -8.39
N ILE A 32 7.47 3.68 -9.43
CA ILE A 32 8.14 2.38 -9.41
C ILE A 32 9.64 2.62 -9.63
N VAL A 33 10.45 2.25 -8.64
CA VAL A 33 11.91 2.37 -8.69
C VAL A 33 12.52 1.09 -9.24
N ASP A 34 12.03 -0.05 -8.77
CA ASP A 34 12.52 -1.36 -9.15
C ASP A 34 11.42 -2.41 -8.99
N PHE A 35 11.43 -3.41 -9.85
CA PHE A 35 10.52 -4.53 -9.82
C PHE A 35 11.24 -5.80 -10.29
N CYS A 36 11.16 -6.85 -9.47
CA CYS A 36 11.78 -8.15 -9.74
C CYS A 36 10.79 -9.28 -9.42
N TYR A 37 10.81 -10.32 -10.25
CA TYR A 37 10.04 -11.55 -10.04
C TYR A 37 10.80 -12.75 -10.64
N GLY A 38 10.44 -13.98 -10.25
CA GLY A 38 10.90 -15.20 -10.92
C GLY A 38 11.62 -16.23 -10.04
N VAL A 39 11.78 -15.96 -8.74
CA VAL A 39 12.20 -17.00 -7.78
C VAL A 39 10.94 -17.59 -7.14
N GLY A 40 10.44 -18.69 -7.71
CA GLY A 40 9.21 -19.31 -7.24
C GLY A 40 8.01 -18.39 -7.40
N THR A 41 7.35 -18.05 -6.29
CA THR A 41 6.22 -17.11 -6.25
C THR A 41 6.60 -15.75 -5.65
N ASP A 42 7.90 -15.46 -5.53
CA ASP A 42 8.36 -14.28 -4.85
C ASP A 42 8.44 -13.10 -5.83
N THR A 43 7.92 -11.96 -5.38
CA THR A 43 8.03 -10.67 -6.06
C THR A 43 8.58 -9.62 -5.12
N GLU A 44 9.40 -8.76 -5.69
CA GLU A 44 9.98 -7.61 -5.01
C GLU A 44 9.59 -6.35 -5.77
N LEU A 45 9.01 -5.39 -5.06
CA LEU A 45 8.59 -4.11 -5.60
C LEU A 45 9.16 -2.99 -4.74
N THR A 46 9.98 -2.13 -5.34
CA THR A 46 10.47 -0.91 -4.69
C THR A 46 9.73 0.30 -5.26
N ILE A 47 9.03 1.04 -4.41
CA ILE A 47 8.32 2.27 -4.79
C ILE A 47 8.72 3.47 -3.94
N LEU A 48 8.62 4.66 -4.54
CA LEU A 48 8.59 5.93 -3.81
C LEU A 48 7.13 6.33 -3.66
N CYS A 49 6.64 6.32 -2.42
CA CYS A 49 5.25 6.66 -2.10
C CYS A 49 5.21 7.42 -0.78
N TYR A 50 4.34 8.43 -0.68
CA TYR A 50 4.32 9.35 0.48
C TYR A 50 5.72 9.91 0.81
N GLY A 51 6.55 10.03 -0.24
CA GLY A 51 7.99 10.21 -0.25
C GLY A 51 8.78 9.55 0.89
N LYS A 52 8.44 8.30 1.18
CA LYS A 52 9.35 7.29 1.69
C LYS A 52 9.64 6.30 0.56
N ARG A 53 10.70 5.52 0.73
CA ARG A 53 10.95 4.35 -0.12
C ARG A 53 10.39 3.12 0.58
N PHE A 54 9.52 2.39 -0.08
CA PHE A 54 8.99 1.13 0.40
C PHE A 54 9.53 0.02 -0.49
N HIS A 55 10.25 -0.92 0.10
CA HIS A 55 10.67 -2.15 -0.55
C HIS A 55 9.73 -3.27 -0.08
N ILE A 56 8.87 -3.76 -0.97
CA ILE A 56 7.77 -4.66 -0.67
C ILE A 56 8.14 -6.04 -1.18
N THR A 57 8.07 -7.03 -0.30
CA THR A 57 8.35 -8.44 -0.60
C THR A 57 7.06 -9.23 -0.47
N VAL A 58 6.61 -9.87 -1.55
CA VAL A 58 5.38 -10.67 -1.57
C VAL A 58 5.72 -12.09 -1.99
N SER A 59 5.13 -13.06 -1.29
CA SER A 59 5.28 -14.49 -1.57
C SER A 59 3.93 -15.17 -1.42
N ALA A 60 3.59 -16.11 -2.31
CA ALA A 60 2.33 -16.82 -2.22
C ALA A 60 2.19 -17.59 -0.90
N ASP A 61 3.31 -18.06 -0.33
CA ASP A 61 3.34 -18.75 0.98
C ASP A 61 2.81 -17.86 2.11
N ASN A 62 3.09 -16.56 2.05
CA ASN A 62 2.57 -15.59 3.02
C ASN A 62 1.08 -15.29 2.81
N LEU A 63 0.49 -15.65 1.67
CA LEU A 63 -0.90 -15.33 1.32
C LEU A 63 -1.86 -16.53 1.47
N GLN A 64 -1.35 -17.75 1.69
CA GLN A 64 -2.12 -19.01 1.78
C GLN A 64 -3.27 -18.98 2.81
N GLY A 65 -3.25 -18.08 3.79
CA GLY A 65 -4.32 -17.92 4.77
C GLY A 65 -5.64 -17.38 4.20
N ASP A 66 -5.64 -16.85 2.97
CA ASP A 66 -6.83 -16.45 2.23
C ASP A 66 -6.70 -16.89 0.76
N PRO A 67 -7.45 -17.93 0.33
CA PRO A 67 -7.40 -18.42 -1.04
C PRO A 67 -7.77 -17.37 -2.09
N HIS A 68 -8.60 -16.39 -1.77
CA HIS A 68 -8.96 -15.34 -2.72
C HIS A 68 -7.74 -14.47 -3.05
N ILE A 69 -7.08 -13.94 -2.03
CA ILE A 69 -5.88 -13.10 -2.17
C ILE A 69 -4.74 -13.89 -2.81
N ALA A 70 -4.52 -15.14 -2.38
CA ALA A 70 -3.48 -15.99 -2.95
C ALA A 70 -3.71 -16.28 -4.43
N ASN A 71 -4.94 -16.62 -4.83
CA ASN A 71 -5.27 -16.91 -6.23
C ASN A 71 -5.20 -15.65 -7.11
N GLU A 72 -5.61 -14.49 -6.58
CA GLU A 72 -5.49 -13.22 -7.30
C GLU A 72 -4.02 -12.91 -7.60
N TYR A 73 -3.14 -13.00 -6.58
CA TYR A 73 -1.70 -12.83 -6.74
C TYR A 73 -1.09 -13.82 -7.73
N LEU A 74 -1.41 -15.11 -7.63
CA LEU A 74 -0.91 -16.14 -8.54
C LEU A 74 -1.42 -15.93 -9.98
N SER A 75 -2.65 -15.45 -10.15
CA SER A 75 -3.19 -15.13 -11.47
C SER A 75 -2.46 -13.97 -12.12
N LEU A 76 -2.11 -12.93 -11.35
CA LEU A 76 -1.30 -11.81 -11.84
C LEU A 76 0.12 -12.26 -12.22
N LEU A 77 0.75 -13.12 -11.42
CA LEU A 77 2.03 -13.74 -11.77
C LEU A 77 1.94 -14.56 -13.06
N GLN A 78 0.90 -15.38 -13.21
CA GLN A 78 0.71 -16.19 -14.41
C GLN A 78 0.51 -15.32 -15.66
N LYS A 79 -0.18 -14.18 -15.55
CA LYS A 79 -0.29 -13.21 -16.65
C LYS A 79 1.07 -12.63 -17.04
N LEU A 80 1.96 -12.42 -16.07
CA LEU A 80 3.30 -11.91 -16.33
C LEU A 80 4.20 -12.97 -17.00
N ASP A 81 4.07 -14.23 -16.59
CA ASP A 81 4.81 -15.38 -17.14
C ASP A 81 4.36 -15.79 -18.56
N SER A 82 3.11 -15.50 -18.93
CA SER A 82 2.51 -16.05 -20.15
C SER A 82 3.25 -15.64 -21.42
N GLY A 83 3.93 -14.48 -21.42
CA GLY A 83 4.82 -14.04 -22.51
C GLY A 83 4.16 -13.96 -23.90
N GLU A 84 2.84 -14.16 -23.96
CA GLU A 84 2.04 -14.01 -25.17
C GLU A 84 2.25 -12.59 -25.65
N PRO A 85 2.46 -12.35 -26.96
CA PRO A 85 2.40 -11.00 -27.49
C PRO A 85 0.99 -10.51 -27.18
N PHE A 86 0.86 -9.70 -26.12
CA PHE A 86 -0.37 -9.00 -25.81
C PHE A 86 -0.71 -8.27 -27.10
N GLU A 87 -1.70 -8.78 -27.83
CA GLU A 87 -2.45 -7.91 -28.70
C GLU A 87 -2.99 -6.89 -27.73
N GLN A 88 -2.32 -5.74 -27.62
CA GLN A 88 -2.75 -4.59 -26.87
C GLN A 88 -4.06 -4.12 -27.51
N SER A 89 -5.13 -4.89 -27.29
CA SER A 89 -6.45 -4.35 -27.29
C SER A 89 -6.36 -3.19 -26.30
N LYS A 90 -6.88 -2.03 -26.70
CA LYS A 90 -6.71 -0.78 -25.93
C LYS A 90 -7.26 -0.86 -24.49
N ASP A 91 -7.86 -1.98 -24.13
CA ASP A 91 -8.49 -2.25 -22.83
C ASP A 91 -7.69 -3.21 -21.93
N GLU A 92 -6.65 -3.90 -22.41
CA GLU A 92 -5.85 -4.81 -21.59
C GLU A 92 -4.58 -4.11 -21.09
N GLY A 93 -4.46 -3.95 -19.76
CA GLY A 93 -3.37 -3.23 -19.11
C GLY A 93 -2.04 -3.98 -19.18
N ASP A 94 -0.94 -3.28 -18.90
CA ASP A 94 0.38 -3.92 -18.78
C ASP A 94 0.41 -4.85 -17.55
N PRO A 95 0.73 -6.15 -17.69
CA PRO A 95 0.69 -7.09 -16.56
C PRO A 95 1.65 -6.76 -15.42
N MET A 96 2.80 -6.15 -15.73
CA MET A 96 3.75 -5.71 -14.71
C MET A 96 3.14 -4.54 -13.94
N GLU A 97 2.54 -3.56 -14.62
CA GLU A 97 1.83 -2.45 -13.97
C GLU A 97 0.63 -2.94 -13.15
N GLU A 98 -0.15 -3.91 -13.63
CA GLU A 98 -1.27 -4.52 -12.89
C GLU A 98 -0.79 -5.15 -11.57
N LEU A 99 0.27 -5.95 -11.62
CA LEU A 99 0.84 -6.58 -10.43
C LEU A 99 1.45 -5.53 -9.48
N CYS A 100 2.20 -4.57 -10.00
CA CYS A 100 2.77 -3.49 -9.19
C CYS A 100 1.69 -2.68 -8.48
N PHE A 101 0.62 -2.33 -9.19
CA PHE A 101 -0.52 -1.64 -8.63
C PHE A 101 -1.20 -2.47 -7.55
N TRP A 102 -1.45 -3.76 -7.79
CA TRP A 102 -2.07 -4.65 -6.80
C TRP A 102 -1.26 -4.72 -5.51
N ILE A 103 0.07 -4.87 -5.62
CA ILE A 103 0.98 -4.91 -4.45
C ILE A 103 0.93 -3.58 -3.69
N ALA A 104 1.07 -2.45 -4.39
CA ALA A 104 1.05 -1.13 -3.79
C ALA A 104 -0.31 -0.83 -3.14
N PHE A 105 -1.41 -1.22 -3.77
CA PHE A 105 -2.77 -1.07 -3.27
C PHE A 105 -2.99 -1.84 -1.97
N CYS A 106 -2.58 -3.11 -1.93
CA CYS A 106 -2.63 -3.94 -0.73
C CYS A 106 -1.87 -3.31 0.45
N CYS A 107 -0.73 -2.67 0.17
CA CYS A 107 0.11 -2.05 1.19
C CYS A 107 -0.32 -0.62 1.56
N ASN A 108 -1.19 0.02 0.78
CA ASN A 108 -1.53 1.44 0.90
C ASN A 108 -1.99 1.85 2.31
N PRO A 109 -2.92 1.12 2.97
CA PRO A 109 -3.35 1.50 4.32
C PRO A 109 -2.18 1.56 5.31
N HIS A 110 -1.23 0.63 5.20
CA HIS A 110 -0.07 0.58 6.07
C HIS A 110 0.97 1.65 5.73
N MET A 111 1.27 1.85 4.44
CA MET A 111 2.18 2.90 3.96
C MET A 111 1.75 4.28 4.44
N ARG A 112 0.46 4.58 4.35
CA ARG A 112 -0.11 5.85 4.80
C ARG A 112 0.07 6.10 6.30
N VAL A 113 -0.15 5.07 7.13
CA VAL A 113 0.07 5.17 8.58
C VAL A 113 1.56 5.43 8.86
N LEU A 114 2.47 4.74 8.19
CA LEU A 114 3.91 4.95 8.33
C LEU A 114 4.37 6.33 7.85
N ALA A 115 3.71 6.87 6.83
CA ALA A 115 4.02 8.18 6.26
C ALA A 115 3.52 9.36 7.08
N SER A 116 2.48 9.19 7.90
CA SER A 116 1.87 10.26 8.72
C SER A 116 2.84 10.97 9.69
N LYS A 117 4.05 10.45 9.86
CA LYS A 117 5.11 10.99 10.75
C LYS A 117 6.09 11.95 10.06
N GLN A 118 5.86 12.38 8.82
CA GLN A 118 6.92 13.03 8.04
C GLN A 118 7.23 14.50 8.41
N GLN A 119 8.51 14.84 8.41
CA GLN A 119 9.05 16.20 8.58
C GLN A 119 8.86 17.05 7.31
N GLU A 120 8.46 18.31 7.47
CA GLU A 120 8.06 19.25 6.41
C GLU A 120 9.21 19.73 5.50
N VAL A 121 10.47 19.45 5.83
CA VAL A 121 11.62 19.92 5.04
C VAL A 121 12.44 18.74 4.56
N ARG A 122 12.62 18.62 3.24
CA ARG A 122 13.54 17.67 2.62
C ARG A 122 14.67 18.41 1.93
N THR A 123 15.90 18.02 2.22
CA THR A 123 17.08 18.45 1.50
C THR A 123 17.27 17.64 0.22
N LEU A 124 18.13 18.11 -0.70
CA LEU A 124 18.55 17.29 -1.84
C LEU A 124 19.20 15.97 -1.40
N TYR A 125 19.88 15.97 -0.24
CA TYR A 125 20.44 14.76 0.32
C TYR A 125 19.34 13.75 0.68
N ASP A 126 18.27 14.20 1.34
CA ASP A 126 17.13 13.36 1.72
C ASP A 126 16.36 12.84 0.50
N TRP A 127 16.43 13.54 -0.63
CA TRP A 127 15.87 13.07 -1.89
C TRP A 127 16.62 11.85 -2.44
N PHE A 128 17.95 11.84 -2.34
CA PHE A 128 18.77 10.69 -2.73
C PHE A 128 18.83 9.58 -1.66
N HIS A 129 18.50 9.90 -0.41
CA HIS A 129 18.53 8.98 0.73
C HIS A 129 17.17 8.96 1.43
N PRO A 130 16.10 8.56 0.74
CA PRO A 130 14.78 8.52 1.34
C PRO A 130 14.76 7.50 2.48
N ASP A 131 14.03 7.84 3.56
CA ASP A 131 13.73 6.88 4.62
C ASP A 131 13.10 5.62 4.00
N THR A 132 13.68 4.47 4.31
CA THR A 132 13.41 3.21 3.62
C THR A 132 12.86 2.19 4.60
N LEU A 133 11.74 1.58 4.23
CA LEU A 133 11.09 0.53 5.02
C LEU A 133 10.88 -0.70 4.14
N VAL A 134 11.08 -1.87 4.74
CA VAL A 134 10.74 -3.15 4.11
C VAL A 134 9.34 -3.53 4.56
N LEU A 135 8.47 -3.85 3.61
CA LEU A 135 7.11 -4.32 3.85
C LEU A 135 6.98 -5.78 3.42
N THR A 136 6.29 -6.57 4.23
CA THR A 136 5.98 -7.97 3.91
C THR A 136 4.50 -8.22 4.21
N PRO A 137 3.64 -8.23 3.17
CA PRO A 137 2.25 -8.63 3.30
C PRO A 137 2.14 -10.11 3.67
N LYS A 138 1.25 -10.42 4.61
CA LYS A 138 0.99 -11.76 5.13
C LYS A 138 -0.45 -11.90 5.58
N VAL A 139 -1.10 -12.98 5.18
CA VAL A 139 -2.42 -13.33 5.67
C VAL A 139 -2.30 -14.07 6.99
N ILE A 140 -2.96 -13.55 8.02
CA ILE A 140 -3.08 -14.16 9.35
C ILE A 140 -4.56 -14.20 9.68
N ASP A 141 -5.08 -15.39 10.04
CA ASP A 141 -6.50 -15.60 10.35
C ASP A 141 -7.46 -15.07 9.27
N GLY A 142 -7.11 -15.27 7.99
CA GLY A 142 -7.91 -14.84 6.83
C GLY A 142 -7.90 -13.33 6.57
N THR A 143 -7.06 -12.57 7.26
CA THR A 143 -6.93 -11.12 7.07
C THR A 143 -5.53 -10.77 6.59
N LEU A 144 -5.42 -9.88 5.59
CA LEU A 144 -4.12 -9.38 5.12
C LEU A 144 -3.54 -8.38 6.12
N HIS A 145 -2.37 -8.71 6.67
CA HIS A 145 -1.54 -7.85 7.48
C HIS A 145 -0.30 -7.45 6.71
N VAL A 146 0.23 -6.25 6.98
CA VAL A 146 1.51 -5.81 6.42
C VAL A 146 2.47 -5.59 7.57
N HIS A 147 3.55 -6.38 7.60
CA HIS A 147 4.64 -6.19 8.54
C HIS A 147 5.64 -5.20 7.97
N SER A 148 6.12 -4.28 8.80
CA SER A 148 7.20 -3.35 8.44
C SER A 148 8.45 -3.62 9.24
N SER A 149 9.61 -3.43 8.62
CA SER A 149 10.91 -3.51 9.25
C SER A 149 11.88 -2.51 8.64
N ILE A 150 13.00 -2.29 9.33
CA ILE A 150 14.11 -1.48 8.82
C ILE A 150 14.97 -2.39 7.94
N PRO A 151 15.35 -1.97 6.71
CA PRO A 151 16.24 -2.76 5.87
C PRO A 151 17.59 -2.95 6.56
N ASP A 152 18.22 -4.10 6.31
CA ASP A 152 19.62 -4.27 6.70
C ASP A 152 20.53 -3.34 5.86
N GLN A 153 21.80 -3.22 6.29
CA GLN A 153 22.75 -2.34 5.62
C GLN A 153 23.05 -2.75 4.17
N GLN A 154 23.00 -4.05 3.87
CA GLN A 154 23.31 -4.56 2.53
C GLN A 154 22.19 -4.19 1.56
N LEU A 155 20.94 -4.46 1.93
CA LEU A 155 19.76 -4.08 1.15
C LEU A 155 19.69 -2.57 0.98
N LEU A 156 19.94 -1.79 2.05
CA LEU A 156 19.93 -0.34 1.95
C LEU A 156 20.97 0.18 0.95
N GLN A 157 22.17 -0.41 0.90
CA GLN A 157 23.19 -0.07 -0.08
C GLN A 157 22.81 -0.45 -1.52
N GLN A 158 22.07 -1.54 -1.70
CA GLN A 158 21.58 -1.96 -3.03
C GLN A 158 20.50 -1.01 -3.56
N LEU A 159 19.61 -0.55 -2.69
CA LEU A 159 18.50 0.33 -3.08
C LEU A 159 18.97 1.78 -3.30
N THR A 160 20.08 2.19 -2.67
CA THR A 160 20.54 3.58 -2.69
C THR A 160 21.42 3.87 -3.91
N PRO A 161 21.11 4.92 -4.70
CA PRO A 161 21.93 5.31 -5.85
C PRO A 161 23.39 5.56 -5.45
N LYS A 162 24.34 5.18 -6.31
CA LYS A 162 25.78 5.41 -6.12
C LYS A 162 26.25 6.72 -6.72
#